data_AF-G0P7Q9-F1
#
_entry.id   AF-G0P7Q9-F1
#
_cell.length_a   1.000
_cell.length_b   1.000
_cell.length_c   1.000
_cell.angle_alpha   90.00
_cell.angle_beta   90.00
_cell.angle_gamma   90.00
#
_symmetry.space_group_name_H-M   'P 1'
#
loop_
_entity.id
_entity.type
_entity.pdbx_description
1 polymer ?
#
loop_
_entity_poly.entity_id
_entity_poly.type
_entity_poly.pdbx_seq_one_letter_code
_entity_poly.pdbx_strand_id
1 'polypeptide(L)'
;MPPNSVLFLLVICATIVDSRGFFGIPGDYCSTRTHTCCENRDDDCTVPILGDHLCYCDMFCDRGPDGGNDCCPDFEATCRGKDIQNDQRMDGESCSMDGDTKEKNCEKCTCQNGLWKCDGTACLIQPDILEKLHTGRFSWTARNYSAFWGRSLSDGIKYRLGTLFPERSVQNMNEILIKPRELPEHFDSRDNDRRGLRCPSGSQDSTAFKMTPPYKVSSREEDIQTELMTNGPVQATFVVHEDFFMYAGGVYQHSDLAAQKGASSVAEGYHSVRVLGWGVDHSTGRPIKYWLCANSWGTQWGEDGYFKILRGDNHCEIESFVVGAWGKGSKRRRRFKMRKLRRFRKMFK
;
A
#
# COMPACT_ATOMS: atom_id res chain seq x y z
N MET A 1 34.91 31.18 52.81
CA MET A 1 33.93 30.30 52.13
C MET A 1 33.67 30.88 50.75
N PRO A 2 34.30 30.34 49.69
CA PRO A 2 34.04 30.77 48.31
C PRO A 2 32.82 30.02 47.72
N PRO A 3 32.23 30.51 46.62
CA PRO A 3 30.97 30.00 46.09
C PRO A 3 31.18 28.73 45.23
N ASN A 4 30.21 27.82 45.31
CA ASN A 4 30.12 26.61 44.51
C ASN A 4 30.00 26.96 43.01
N SER A 5 30.98 26.54 42.22
CA SER A 5 30.87 26.48 40.76
C SER A 5 30.49 25.05 40.38
N VAL A 6 29.25 24.86 39.91
CA VAL A 6 28.78 23.58 39.36
C VAL A 6 29.24 23.51 37.91
N LEU A 7 30.20 22.62 37.63
CA LEU A 7 30.65 22.32 36.28
C LEU A 7 29.60 21.41 35.61
N PHE A 8 28.77 21.96 34.73
CA PHE A 8 27.93 21.16 33.84
C PHE A 8 28.82 20.52 32.77
N LEU A 9 29.16 19.24 32.94
CA LEU A 9 29.68 18.40 31.88
C LEU A 9 28.54 18.14 30.88
N LEU A 10 28.52 18.93 29.81
CA LEU A 10 27.78 18.62 28.59
C LEU A 10 28.40 17.35 27.98
N VAL A 11 27.82 16.20 28.26
CA VAL A 11 28.05 14.99 27.49
C VAL A 11 27.35 15.21 26.15
N ILE A 12 28.10 15.71 25.16
CA ILE A 12 27.68 15.66 23.77
C ILE A 12 27.73 14.19 23.37
N CYS A 13 26.57 13.54 23.42
CA CYS A 13 26.38 12.24 22.80
C CYS A 13 26.48 12.48 21.29
N ALA A 14 27.67 12.25 20.71
CA ALA A 14 27.83 12.24 19.27
C ALA A 14 27.05 11.03 18.74
N THR A 15 25.81 11.27 18.28
CA THR A 15 25.13 10.33 17.40
C THR A 15 25.96 10.28 16.11
N ILE A 16 26.72 9.21 15.92
CA ILE A 16 27.25 8.88 14.60
C ILE A 16 26.03 8.51 13.76
N VAL A 17 25.50 9.49 13.02
CA VAL A 17 24.55 9.25 11.94
C VAL A 17 25.41 8.92 10.73
N ASP A 18 25.77 7.65 10.57
CA ASP A 18 26.38 7.18 9.33
C ASP A 18 25.24 6.74 8.40
N SER A 19 24.68 7.72 7.69
CA SER A 19 23.81 7.47 6.55
C SER A 19 24.32 8.30 5.38
N ARG A 20 25.37 7.80 4.70
CA ARG A 20 25.85 8.37 3.45
C ARG A 20 25.04 7.78 2.29
N GLY A 21 24.00 8.49 1.85
CA GLY A 21 23.19 8.14 0.67
C GLY A 21 21.72 8.55 0.79
N PHE A 22 20.94 8.30 -0.28
CA PHE A 22 19.52 8.69 -0.38
C PHE A 22 18.54 7.62 0.18
N PHE A 23 19.00 6.71 1.03
CA PHE A 23 18.20 5.60 1.53
C PHE A 23 16.95 6.05 2.30
N GLY A 24 15.81 5.45 1.96
CA GLY A 24 14.53 5.68 2.65
C GLY A 24 13.72 6.88 2.16
N ILE A 25 14.19 7.61 1.14
CA ILE A 25 13.40 8.65 0.48
C ILE A 25 12.42 7.96 -0.50
N PRO A 26 11.10 8.05 -0.28
CA PRO A 26 10.14 7.43 -1.18
C PRO A 26 10.13 8.15 -2.53
N GLY A 27 10.03 7.40 -3.62
CA GLY A 27 9.96 7.96 -4.97
C GLY A 27 10.33 6.95 -6.05
N ASP A 28 9.78 7.17 -7.25
CA ASP A 28 10.24 6.61 -8.50
C ASP A 28 11.21 7.64 -9.11
N TYR A 29 12.44 7.21 -9.38
CA TYR A 29 13.49 8.06 -9.92
C TYR A 29 14.02 7.43 -11.20
N CYS A 30 14.88 6.40 -11.11
CA CYS A 30 15.42 5.70 -12.28
C CYS A 30 14.34 5.10 -13.16
N SER A 31 13.27 4.61 -12.55
CA SER A 31 12.15 3.97 -13.26
C SER A 31 11.39 4.94 -14.17
N THR A 32 11.51 6.25 -13.95
CA THR A 32 10.88 7.28 -14.77
C THR A 32 11.73 7.74 -15.95
N ARG A 33 13.02 7.36 -15.99
CA ARG A 33 13.94 7.74 -17.07
C ARG A 33 13.66 6.95 -18.35
N THR A 34 13.87 7.60 -19.49
CA THR A 34 13.84 6.95 -20.81
C THR A 34 15.26 6.65 -21.27
N HIS A 35 15.54 5.37 -21.49
CA HIS A 35 16.70 4.64 -20.90
C HIS A 35 16.66 4.69 -19.37
N THR A 36 16.07 3.65 -18.81
CA THR A 36 15.84 3.48 -17.38
C THR A 36 17.14 3.50 -16.59
N CYS A 37 18.19 2.88 -17.14
CA CYS A 37 19.44 2.57 -16.45
C CYS A 37 20.64 2.65 -17.39
N CYS A 38 21.81 3.05 -16.87
CA CYS A 38 23.03 3.19 -17.64
C CYS A 38 24.10 2.20 -17.15
N GLU A 39 24.64 1.38 -18.06
CA GLU A 39 25.56 0.28 -17.69
C GLU A 39 26.94 0.76 -17.22
N ASN A 40 27.38 1.92 -17.69
CA ASN A 40 28.67 2.52 -17.34
C ASN A 40 28.44 3.84 -16.62
N ARG A 41 29.51 4.37 -15.98
CA ARG A 41 29.49 5.72 -15.42
C ARG A 41 29.02 6.70 -16.48
N ASP A 42 27.92 7.38 -16.19
CA ASP A 42 27.31 8.35 -17.07
C ASP A 42 26.78 9.50 -16.20
N ASP A 43 27.46 10.63 -16.26
CA ASP A 43 27.15 11.79 -15.43
C ASP A 43 25.81 12.45 -15.83
N ASP A 44 25.24 12.11 -17.00
CA ASP A 44 23.88 12.51 -17.43
C ASP A 44 22.82 11.47 -16.98
N CYS A 45 23.24 10.36 -16.36
CA CYS A 45 22.38 9.31 -15.82
C CYS A 45 21.78 9.66 -14.45
N THR A 46 21.32 10.90 -14.28
CA THR A 46 20.81 11.42 -13.01
C THR A 46 19.32 11.72 -12.96
N VAL A 47 18.74 11.74 -11.76
CA VAL A 47 17.37 12.23 -11.51
C VAL A 47 17.40 13.28 -10.40
N PRO A 48 16.64 14.38 -10.51
CA PRO A 48 16.48 15.32 -9.41
C PRO A 48 15.90 14.66 -8.16
N ILE A 49 16.53 14.94 -7.02
CA ILE A 49 16.10 14.46 -5.71
C ILE A 49 16.23 15.59 -4.70
N LEU A 50 15.27 15.70 -3.76
CA LEU A 50 15.28 16.73 -2.71
C LEU A 50 15.46 18.19 -3.18
N GLY A 51 15.05 18.53 -4.40
CA GLY A 51 15.09 19.90 -4.92
C GLY A 51 16.31 20.19 -5.79
N ASP A 52 17.46 20.46 -5.18
CA ASP A 52 18.70 20.85 -5.85
C ASP A 52 19.76 19.74 -5.92
N HIS A 53 19.44 18.54 -5.43
CA HIS A 53 20.33 17.39 -5.51
C HIS A 53 20.01 16.50 -6.71
N LEU A 54 21.01 15.74 -7.13
CA LEU A 54 20.90 14.70 -8.15
C LEU A 54 21.26 13.37 -7.52
N CYS A 55 20.46 12.35 -7.82
CA CYS A 55 20.83 10.96 -7.60
C CYS A 55 21.12 10.30 -8.94
N TYR A 56 21.87 9.20 -8.93
CA TYR A 56 22.36 8.54 -10.14
C TYR A 56 21.67 7.20 -10.38
N CYS A 57 21.53 6.85 -11.65
CA CYS A 57 20.89 5.62 -12.16
C CYS A 57 21.83 4.74 -12.98
N ASP A 58 23.12 5.05 -12.94
CA ASP A 58 24.17 4.27 -13.58
C ASP A 58 24.84 3.29 -12.60
N MET A 59 25.45 2.23 -13.13
CA MET A 59 26.08 1.19 -12.30
C MET A 59 27.24 1.68 -11.43
N PHE A 60 27.79 2.87 -11.68
CA PHE A 60 28.89 3.46 -10.90
C PHE A 60 28.42 4.20 -9.64
N CYS A 61 27.11 4.44 -9.52
CA CYS A 61 26.56 5.09 -8.33
C CYS A 61 26.71 4.24 -7.06
N ASP A 62 26.67 2.90 -7.19
CA ASP A 62 26.79 1.99 -6.05
C ASP A 62 28.25 1.69 -5.72
N ARG A 63 28.77 2.42 -4.73
CA ARG A 63 30.14 2.27 -4.21
C ARG A 63 30.22 1.40 -2.95
N GLY A 64 29.13 0.72 -2.56
CA GLY A 64 29.08 -0.12 -1.39
C GLY A 64 29.02 0.64 -0.04
N PRO A 65 28.97 -0.09 1.09
CA PRO A 65 28.69 0.47 2.42
C PRO A 65 29.74 1.47 2.93
N ASP A 66 30.99 1.34 2.49
CA ASP A 66 32.10 2.22 2.91
C ASP A 66 32.34 3.41 1.95
N GLY A 67 31.68 3.40 0.78
CA GLY A 67 31.99 4.29 -0.35
C GLY A 67 31.10 5.52 -0.51
N GLY A 68 30.00 5.62 0.25
CA GLY A 68 28.94 6.62 0.02
C GLY A 68 28.20 6.32 -1.29
N ASN A 69 26.91 5.98 -1.19
CA ASN A 69 26.13 5.57 -2.35
C ASN A 69 25.23 6.74 -2.81
N ASP A 70 25.55 7.32 -3.97
CA ASP A 70 24.80 8.43 -4.59
C ASP A 70 23.66 7.92 -5.51
N CYS A 71 23.40 6.61 -5.50
CA CYS A 71 22.32 6.02 -6.26
C CYS A 71 20.95 6.58 -5.85
N CYS A 72 20.07 6.67 -6.83
CA CYS A 72 18.68 6.97 -6.56
C CYS A 72 18.04 5.92 -5.65
N PRO A 73 17.05 6.31 -4.84
CA PRO A 73 16.36 5.40 -3.93
C PRO A 73 15.76 4.14 -4.59
N ASP A 74 15.42 4.20 -5.89
CA ASP A 74 14.91 3.08 -6.67
C ASP A 74 15.95 2.34 -7.51
N PHE A 75 17.21 2.78 -7.50
CA PHE A 75 18.28 2.22 -8.35
C PHE A 75 18.44 0.69 -8.17
N GLU A 76 18.49 0.19 -6.95
CA GLU A 76 18.70 -1.25 -6.69
C GLU A 76 17.55 -2.08 -7.28
N ALA A 77 16.31 -1.59 -7.14
CA ALA A 77 15.12 -2.27 -7.64
C ALA A 77 14.95 -2.14 -9.16
N THR A 78 15.35 -1.00 -9.73
CA THR A 78 15.09 -0.64 -11.12
C THR A 78 16.25 -0.99 -12.06
N CYS A 79 17.48 -0.68 -11.65
CA CYS A 79 18.64 -0.68 -12.54
C CYS A 79 19.65 -1.73 -12.26
N ARG A 80 19.83 -2.05 -10.98
CA ARG A 80 20.61 -3.21 -10.65
C ARG A 80 19.88 -4.51 -10.91
N GLY A 81 18.55 -4.42 -11.13
CA GLY A 81 17.64 -5.44 -11.61
C GLY A 81 18.35 -6.77 -11.73
N LYS A 82 18.60 -7.42 -10.59
CA LYS A 82 19.20 -8.75 -10.61
C LYS A 82 18.30 -9.55 -11.53
N ASP A 83 18.90 -10.14 -12.57
CA ASP A 83 18.23 -11.12 -13.41
C ASP A 83 17.28 -11.93 -12.52
N ILE A 84 15.97 -11.77 -12.75
CA ILE A 84 14.93 -12.55 -12.06
C ILE A 84 15.11 -14.06 -12.39
N GLN A 85 16.08 -14.42 -13.24
CA GLN A 85 16.43 -15.79 -13.56
C GLN A 85 17.39 -16.49 -12.59
N ASN A 86 17.84 -15.86 -11.50
CA ASN A 86 18.52 -16.61 -10.44
C ASN A 86 18.49 -15.88 -9.09
N ASP A 87 17.30 -15.67 -8.52
CA ASP A 87 17.22 -15.46 -7.07
C ASP A 87 17.38 -16.81 -6.36
N GLN A 88 18.56 -17.42 -6.51
CA GLN A 88 18.97 -18.47 -5.59
C GLN A 88 19.04 -17.82 -4.21
N ARG A 89 18.45 -18.50 -3.22
CA ARG A 89 18.57 -18.10 -1.82
C ARG A 89 20.06 -17.95 -1.54
N MET A 90 20.48 -16.77 -1.11
CA MET A 90 21.89 -16.55 -0.77
C MET A 90 22.30 -17.47 0.40
N ASP A 91 21.33 -17.87 1.22
CA ASP A 91 21.49 -18.93 2.20
C ASP A 91 21.99 -20.24 1.57
N GLY A 92 23.19 -20.65 1.98
CA GLY A 92 23.88 -21.84 1.45
C GLY A 92 24.82 -21.58 0.27
N GLU A 93 24.95 -20.35 -0.22
CA GLU A 93 25.98 -19.99 -1.20
C GLU A 93 27.36 -19.85 -0.55
N SER A 94 28.43 -20.03 -1.32
CA SER A 94 29.79 -19.92 -0.80
C SER A 94 30.17 -18.47 -0.48
N CYS A 95 30.88 -18.29 0.63
CA CYS A 95 31.43 -17.01 1.06
C CYS A 95 32.92 -17.15 1.39
N SER A 96 33.68 -16.08 1.16
CA SER A 96 35.15 -16.13 1.19
C SER A 96 35.74 -15.94 2.60
N MET A 97 35.10 -15.14 3.45
CA MET A 97 35.59 -14.85 4.80
C MET A 97 34.49 -15.01 5.84
N ASP A 98 34.71 -15.92 6.79
CA ASP A 98 33.80 -16.13 7.91
C ASP A 98 33.68 -14.88 8.78
N GLY A 99 32.46 -14.57 9.17
CA GLY A 99 32.11 -13.33 9.89
C GLY A 99 31.71 -12.17 8.99
N ASP A 100 31.92 -12.25 7.67
CA ASP A 100 31.38 -11.26 6.73
C ASP A 100 29.86 -11.20 6.84
N THR A 101 29.30 -10.00 6.77
CA THR A 101 27.85 -9.80 6.73
C THR A 101 27.45 -9.10 5.43
N LYS A 102 26.30 -9.50 4.88
CA LYS A 102 25.67 -8.87 3.73
C LYS A 102 24.17 -8.78 3.95
N GLU A 103 23.58 -7.69 3.48
CA GLU A 103 22.13 -7.53 3.43
C GLU A 103 21.65 -7.81 2.01
N LYS A 104 20.63 -8.65 1.89
CA LYS A 104 19.96 -8.95 0.62
C LYS A 104 18.47 -8.68 0.80
N ASN A 105 17.96 -7.65 0.12
CA ASN A 105 16.63 -7.11 0.41
C ASN A 105 16.56 -6.73 1.90
N CYS A 106 15.68 -7.33 2.69
CA CYS A 106 15.59 -7.09 4.13
C CYS A 106 16.29 -8.16 4.99
N GLU A 107 16.79 -9.25 4.37
CA GLU A 107 17.43 -10.35 5.09
C GLU A 107 18.88 -9.99 5.39
N LYS A 108 19.30 -10.26 6.64
CA LYS A 108 20.70 -10.18 7.02
C LYS A 108 21.33 -11.55 6.97
N CYS A 109 22.43 -11.65 6.22
CA CYS A 109 23.16 -12.90 6.04
C CYS A 109 24.59 -12.78 6.56
N THR A 110 25.05 -13.82 7.26
CA THR A 110 26.39 -13.90 7.83
C THR A 110 27.13 -15.10 7.27
N CYS A 111 28.37 -14.91 6.85
CA CYS A 111 29.24 -16.00 6.41
C CYS A 111 29.66 -16.86 7.60
N GLN A 112 29.33 -18.14 7.56
CA GLN A 112 29.65 -19.12 8.60
C GLN A 112 30.13 -20.42 7.95
N ASN A 113 31.36 -20.83 8.25
CA ASN A 113 32.01 -22.01 7.69
C ASN A 113 32.07 -22.00 6.15
N GLY A 114 32.37 -20.84 5.56
CA GLY A 114 32.46 -20.65 4.12
C GLY A 114 31.12 -20.69 3.38
N LEU A 115 29.99 -20.65 4.12
CA LEU A 115 28.64 -20.56 3.57
C LEU A 115 27.85 -19.38 4.17
N TRP A 116 27.08 -18.68 3.34
CA TRP A 116 26.16 -17.65 3.81
C TRP A 116 25.00 -18.29 4.59
N LYS A 117 24.67 -17.69 5.75
CA LYS A 117 23.53 -18.02 6.59
C LYS A 117 22.65 -16.80 6.79
N CYS A 118 21.44 -16.83 6.24
CA CYS A 118 20.47 -15.73 6.32
C CYS A 118 19.48 -15.94 7.46
N ASP A 119 19.00 -14.85 8.05
CA ASP A 119 18.04 -14.89 9.16
C ASP A 119 16.62 -15.34 8.75
N GLY A 120 16.34 -15.41 7.44
CA GLY A 120 15.06 -15.86 6.89
C GLY A 120 13.90 -14.90 7.15
N THR A 121 14.20 -13.63 7.43
CA THR A 121 13.19 -12.59 7.62
C THR A 121 12.37 -12.39 6.35
N ALA A 122 11.06 -12.58 6.43
CA ALA A 122 10.20 -12.32 5.28
C ALA A 122 10.22 -10.82 4.94
N CYS A 123 10.53 -10.51 3.70
CA CYS A 123 10.56 -9.13 3.19
C CYS A 123 9.21 -8.75 2.58
N LEU A 124 8.96 -7.44 2.52
CA LEU A 124 7.74 -6.90 1.94
C LEU A 124 7.66 -7.17 0.42
N ILE A 125 8.80 -7.03 -0.26
CA ILE A 125 8.98 -7.52 -1.63
C ILE A 125 9.53 -8.92 -1.55
N GLN A 126 8.82 -9.89 -2.11
CA GLN A 126 9.22 -11.30 -2.16
C GLN A 126 9.46 -11.71 -3.62
N PRO A 127 10.72 -11.70 -4.10
CA PRO A 127 11.01 -11.93 -5.52
C PRO A 127 10.51 -13.27 -6.05
N ASP A 128 10.55 -14.32 -5.22
CA ASP A 128 10.06 -15.65 -5.55
C ASP A 128 8.53 -15.71 -5.72
N ILE A 129 7.79 -14.91 -4.98
CA ILE A 129 6.33 -14.74 -5.18
C ILE A 129 6.09 -13.89 -6.42
N LEU A 130 6.88 -12.83 -6.62
CA LEU A 130 6.77 -11.93 -7.77
C LEU A 130 6.92 -12.69 -9.10
N GLU A 131 7.94 -13.55 -9.21
CA GLU A 131 8.18 -14.39 -10.40
C GLU A 131 7.00 -15.35 -10.66
N LYS A 132 6.46 -15.98 -9.61
CA LYS A 132 5.29 -16.86 -9.72
C LYS A 132 4.04 -16.09 -10.15
N LEU A 133 3.86 -14.85 -9.68
CA LEU A 133 2.76 -13.99 -10.11
C LEU A 133 2.90 -13.56 -11.58
N HIS A 134 4.12 -13.34 -12.07
CA HIS A 134 4.39 -12.99 -13.47
C HIS A 134 4.19 -14.17 -14.43
N THR A 135 4.61 -15.36 -14.04
CA THR A 135 4.54 -16.58 -14.87
C THR A 135 3.19 -17.28 -14.75
N GLY A 136 2.47 -17.06 -13.65
CA GLY A 136 1.15 -17.63 -13.39
C GLY A 136 0.01 -16.95 -14.14
N ARG A 137 -1.18 -17.52 -14.01
CA ARG A 137 -2.42 -16.99 -14.60
C ARG A 137 -3.27 -16.32 -13.52
N PHE A 138 -2.96 -15.06 -13.23
CA PHE A 138 -3.70 -14.24 -12.28
C PHE A 138 -4.50 -13.15 -13.00
N SER A 139 -5.54 -12.63 -12.34
CA SER A 139 -6.32 -11.49 -12.84
C SER A 139 -5.67 -10.14 -12.57
N TRP A 140 -4.50 -10.15 -11.94
CA TRP A 140 -3.74 -8.99 -11.54
C TRP A 140 -2.25 -9.25 -11.75
N THR A 141 -1.48 -8.17 -11.77
CA THR A 141 -0.04 -8.18 -11.94
C THR A 141 0.63 -7.56 -10.72
N ALA A 142 1.85 -8.01 -10.45
CA ALA A 142 2.66 -7.50 -9.35
C ALA A 142 3.92 -6.81 -9.88
N ARG A 143 4.51 -5.91 -9.10
CA ARG A 143 5.80 -5.29 -9.40
C ARG A 143 6.61 -5.05 -8.13
N ASN A 144 7.91 -4.88 -8.32
CA ASN A 144 8.81 -4.43 -7.26
C ASN A 144 8.62 -2.92 -7.04
N TYR A 145 8.59 -2.52 -5.76
CA TYR A 145 8.56 -1.13 -5.34
C TYR A 145 9.82 -0.81 -4.54
N SER A 146 10.60 0.16 -5.02
CA SER A 146 11.79 0.66 -4.32
C SER A 146 11.52 1.06 -2.87
N ALA A 147 10.41 1.76 -2.63
CA ALA A 147 9.99 2.20 -1.30
C ALA A 147 9.75 1.05 -0.32
N PHE A 148 9.60 -0.18 -0.82
CA PHE A 148 9.30 -1.39 -0.08
C PHE A 148 10.49 -2.38 -0.05
N TRP A 149 11.46 -2.20 -0.93
CA TRP A 149 12.70 -2.98 -0.90
C TRP A 149 13.49 -2.69 0.39
N GLY A 150 14.08 -3.73 0.98
CA GLY A 150 14.80 -3.61 2.25
C GLY A 150 13.90 -3.50 3.49
N ARG A 151 12.57 -3.56 3.32
CA ARG A 151 11.62 -3.55 4.44
C ARG A 151 11.16 -4.96 4.75
N SER A 152 11.05 -5.27 6.03
CA SER A 152 10.45 -6.53 6.48
C SER A 152 8.93 -6.52 6.26
N LEU A 153 8.35 -7.70 6.08
CA LEU A 153 6.91 -7.89 5.97
C LEU A 153 6.20 -7.42 7.24
N SER A 154 6.79 -7.70 8.40
CA SER A 154 6.25 -7.29 9.70
C SER A 154 6.20 -5.76 9.87
N ASP A 155 7.23 -5.04 9.41
CA ASP A 155 7.23 -3.57 9.38
C ASP A 155 6.15 -3.04 8.45
N GLY A 156 5.95 -3.68 7.29
CA GLY A 156 4.86 -3.38 6.38
C GLY A 156 3.49 -3.41 7.05
N ILE A 157 3.15 -4.57 7.60
CA ILE A 157 1.88 -4.79 8.30
C ILE A 157 1.70 -3.78 9.44
N LYS A 158 2.76 -3.50 10.19
CA LYS A 158 2.70 -2.60 11.34
C LYS A 158 2.55 -1.12 10.95
N TYR A 159 3.28 -0.66 9.94
CA TYR A 159 3.44 0.78 9.67
C TYR A 159 2.64 1.27 8.46
N ARG A 160 2.19 0.40 7.55
CA ARG A 160 1.43 0.81 6.34
C ARG A 160 -0.07 0.63 6.44
N LEU A 161 -0.55 -0.26 7.31
CA LEU A 161 -1.99 -0.56 7.36
C LEU A 161 -2.77 0.46 8.18
N GLY A 162 -2.12 1.17 9.13
CA GLY A 162 -2.63 2.41 9.74
C GLY A 162 -4.03 2.35 10.36
N THR A 163 -4.63 1.17 10.52
CA THR A 163 -6.03 0.97 10.89
C THR A 163 -6.12 0.12 12.14
N LEU A 164 -6.52 0.74 13.24
CA LEU A 164 -6.99 -0.01 14.39
C LEU A 164 -8.36 -0.57 14.04
N PHE A 165 -8.55 -1.88 14.23
CA PHE A 165 -9.85 -2.48 13.97
C PHE A 165 -10.92 -1.80 14.86
N PRO A 166 -12.10 -1.44 14.31
CA PRO A 166 -13.09 -0.67 15.06
C PRO A 166 -13.49 -1.37 16.36
N GLU A 167 -13.81 -0.63 17.42
CA GLU A 167 -14.34 -1.24 18.64
C GLU A 167 -15.64 -2.01 18.35
N ARG A 168 -15.96 -3.02 19.19
CA ARG A 168 -17.20 -3.83 19.04
C ARG A 168 -18.47 -2.98 18.95
N SER A 169 -18.50 -1.85 19.66
CA SER A 169 -19.61 -0.89 19.62
C SER A 169 -19.84 -0.31 18.21
N VAL A 170 -18.74 -0.06 17.48
CA VAL A 170 -18.75 0.46 16.11
C VAL A 170 -19.05 -0.67 15.12
N GLN A 171 -18.50 -1.86 15.32
CA GLN A 171 -18.81 -3.03 14.48
C GLN A 171 -20.31 -3.40 14.53
N ASN A 172 -20.93 -3.26 15.70
CA ASN A 172 -22.34 -3.58 15.95
C ASN A 172 -23.28 -2.41 15.64
N MET A 173 -22.80 -1.37 14.95
CA MET A 173 -23.68 -0.28 14.53
C MET A 173 -24.71 -0.81 13.52
N ASN A 174 -25.97 -0.38 13.68
CA ASN A 174 -27.04 -0.84 12.80
C ASN A 174 -26.76 -0.45 11.35
N GLU A 175 -26.89 -1.44 10.47
CA GLU A 175 -26.77 -1.25 9.03
C GLU A 175 -27.97 -0.51 8.46
N ILE A 176 -27.70 0.38 7.51
CA ILE A 176 -28.75 0.99 6.70
C ILE A 176 -28.91 0.18 5.41
N LEU A 177 -30.08 -0.44 5.26
CA LEU A 177 -30.49 -1.04 3.99
C LEU A 177 -30.92 0.06 3.03
N ILE A 178 -30.36 0.03 1.83
CA ILE A 178 -30.63 1.03 0.80
C ILE A 178 -31.69 0.47 -0.15
N LYS A 179 -32.53 1.38 -0.68
CA LYS A 179 -33.56 0.96 -1.63
C LYS A 179 -32.92 0.60 -2.97
N PRO A 180 -33.26 -0.55 -3.57
CA PRO A 180 -32.75 -0.93 -4.88
C PRO A 180 -32.98 0.17 -5.91
N ARG A 181 -31.97 0.41 -6.74
CA ARG A 181 -32.04 1.26 -7.93
C ARG A 181 -31.55 0.45 -9.13
N GLU A 182 -31.88 0.93 -10.32
CA GLU A 182 -31.18 0.46 -11.52
C GLU A 182 -29.72 0.89 -11.43
N LEU A 183 -28.81 -0.08 -11.45
CA LEU A 183 -27.37 0.11 -11.32
C LEU A 183 -26.71 -0.14 -12.68
N PRO A 184 -25.85 0.76 -13.17
CA PRO A 184 -25.06 0.53 -14.36
C PRO A 184 -23.99 -0.55 -14.11
N GLU A 185 -23.50 -1.15 -15.19
CA GLU A 185 -22.42 -2.14 -15.14
C GLU A 185 -21.11 -1.53 -14.62
N HIS A 186 -20.83 -0.27 -14.99
CA HIS A 186 -19.68 0.51 -14.55
C HIS A 186 -20.12 1.83 -13.92
N PHE A 187 -19.46 2.21 -12.83
CA PHE A 187 -19.59 3.52 -12.21
C PHE A 187 -18.26 3.94 -11.60
N ASP A 188 -17.81 5.15 -11.91
CA ASP A 188 -16.65 5.79 -11.29
C ASP A 188 -17.06 7.18 -10.79
N SER A 189 -16.90 7.43 -9.49
CA SER A 189 -17.18 8.74 -8.90
C SER A 189 -16.23 9.85 -9.37
N ARG A 190 -15.06 9.50 -9.93
CA ARG A 190 -14.08 10.44 -10.52
C ARG A 190 -14.58 11.05 -11.83
N ASP A 191 -15.31 10.27 -12.64
CA ASP A 191 -15.85 10.73 -13.93
C ASP A 191 -16.98 11.77 -13.76
N ASN A 192 -17.58 11.81 -12.57
CA ASN A 192 -18.65 12.75 -12.23
C ASN A 192 -18.16 14.17 -11.88
N ASP A 193 -16.99 14.58 -12.38
CA ASP A 193 -16.40 15.94 -12.24
C ASP A 193 -17.21 17.05 -12.97
N ARG A 194 -18.51 16.84 -13.19
CA ARG A 194 -19.45 17.89 -13.64
C ARG A 194 -19.64 19.02 -12.62
N ARG A 195 -18.93 19.01 -11.48
CA ARG A 195 -19.05 20.03 -10.42
C ARG A 195 -17.74 20.76 -10.11
N GLY A 196 -16.60 20.40 -10.70
CA GLY A 196 -15.31 21.03 -10.41
C GLY A 196 -14.94 20.99 -8.91
N LEU A 197 -15.56 20.10 -8.13
CA LEU A 197 -15.34 19.96 -6.71
C LEU A 197 -14.15 19.03 -6.50
N ARG A 198 -12.96 19.58 -6.68
CA ARG A 198 -11.73 18.90 -6.26
C ARG A 198 -11.70 18.90 -4.73
N CYS A 199 -11.38 17.75 -4.13
CA CYS A 199 -11.03 17.73 -2.71
C CYS A 199 -9.85 18.69 -2.51
N PRO A 200 -9.91 19.63 -1.56
CA PRO A 200 -8.86 20.63 -1.34
C PRO A 200 -7.60 20.02 -0.66
N SER A 201 -7.29 18.75 -0.92
CA SER A 201 -6.10 18.09 -0.39
C SER A 201 -4.86 18.90 -0.78
N GLY A 202 -4.15 19.45 0.21
CA GLY A 202 -2.97 20.29 0.00
C GLY A 202 -3.23 21.80 -0.13
N SER A 203 -4.49 22.24 -0.08
CA SER A 203 -4.82 23.66 0.07
C SER A 203 -4.47 24.13 1.48
N GLN A 204 -3.77 25.27 1.61
CA GLN A 204 -3.57 25.94 2.91
C GLN A 204 -4.88 26.48 3.51
N ASP A 205 -5.99 26.39 2.76
CA ASP A 205 -7.30 26.77 3.23
C ASP A 205 -7.81 25.74 4.27
N SER A 206 -7.69 26.09 5.55
CA SER A 206 -8.11 25.29 6.69
C SER A 206 -9.63 25.29 6.89
N THR A 207 -10.40 25.23 5.79
CA THR A 207 -11.86 25.24 5.83
C THR A 207 -12.37 23.91 6.40
N ALA A 208 -12.92 23.98 7.61
CA ALA A 208 -13.52 22.82 8.24
C ALA A 208 -14.89 22.49 7.61
N PHE A 209 -15.01 21.31 7.01
CA PHE A 209 -16.28 20.80 6.50
C PHE A 209 -17.02 20.00 7.58
N LYS A 210 -18.31 20.29 7.76
CA LYS A 210 -19.16 19.54 8.70
C LYS A 210 -19.76 18.33 7.97
N MET A 211 -19.88 17.18 8.64
CA MET A 211 -20.59 16.01 8.12
C MET A 211 -21.77 15.57 9.00
N THR A 212 -22.60 14.69 8.46
CA THR A 212 -23.56 13.90 9.23
C THR A 212 -22.82 12.88 10.08
N PRO A 213 -23.43 12.34 11.15
CA PRO A 213 -22.90 11.16 11.80
C PRO A 213 -22.65 10.04 10.77
N PRO A 214 -21.54 9.30 10.89
CA PRO A 214 -21.27 8.15 10.02
C PRO A 214 -22.27 7.03 10.28
N TYR A 215 -22.49 6.19 9.27
CA TYR A 215 -23.33 5.00 9.37
C TYR A 215 -22.74 3.82 8.59
N LYS A 216 -23.05 2.60 9.03
CA LYS A 216 -22.64 1.38 8.34
C LYS A 216 -23.61 1.10 7.19
N VAL A 217 -23.04 0.86 6.02
CA VAL A 217 -23.74 0.32 4.86
C VAL A 217 -23.76 -1.20 4.99
N SER A 218 -24.86 -1.83 4.58
CA SER A 218 -24.93 -3.29 4.57
C SER A 218 -23.88 -3.91 3.65
N SER A 219 -23.47 -5.15 3.94
CA SER A 219 -22.50 -5.90 3.13
C SER A 219 -23.02 -6.37 1.77
N ARG A 220 -24.28 -6.06 1.42
CA ARG A 220 -24.83 -6.39 0.11
C ARG A 220 -24.21 -5.51 -0.97
N GLU A 221 -23.68 -6.13 -2.02
CA GLU A 221 -23.09 -5.47 -3.20
C GLU A 221 -23.97 -4.30 -3.71
N GLU A 222 -25.27 -4.55 -3.89
CA GLU A 222 -26.23 -3.55 -4.39
C GLU A 222 -26.40 -2.35 -3.46
N ASP A 223 -26.31 -2.54 -2.13
CA ASP A 223 -26.42 -1.44 -1.17
C ASP A 223 -25.18 -0.54 -1.26
N ILE A 224 -23.99 -1.14 -1.30
CA ILE A 224 -22.72 -0.42 -1.46
C ILE A 224 -22.71 0.35 -2.79
N GLN A 225 -23.10 -0.30 -3.89
CA GLN A 225 -23.21 0.35 -5.21
C GLN A 225 -24.20 1.52 -5.17
N THR A 226 -25.38 1.32 -4.57
CA THR A 226 -26.40 2.38 -4.50
C THR A 226 -25.93 3.56 -3.66
N GLU A 227 -25.19 3.31 -2.57
CA GLU A 227 -24.60 4.36 -1.74
C GLU A 227 -23.59 5.18 -2.55
N LEU A 228 -22.64 4.51 -3.21
CA LEU A 228 -21.61 5.12 -4.04
C LEU A 228 -22.22 6.05 -5.11
N MET A 229 -23.23 5.57 -5.84
CA MET A 229 -23.92 6.36 -6.86
C MET A 229 -24.74 7.51 -6.30
N THR A 230 -25.37 7.32 -5.15
CA THR A 230 -26.34 8.30 -4.63
C THR A 230 -25.67 9.39 -3.82
N ASN A 231 -24.67 9.02 -3.03
CA ASN A 231 -24.13 9.82 -1.95
C ASN A 231 -22.61 10.03 -2.06
N GLY A 232 -21.93 9.28 -2.93
CA GLY A 232 -20.50 9.42 -3.21
C GLY A 232 -19.65 8.34 -2.54
N PRO A 233 -18.31 8.49 -2.59
CA PRO A 233 -17.37 7.51 -2.06
C PRO A 233 -17.64 7.08 -0.62
N VAL A 234 -17.41 5.80 -0.35
CA VAL A 234 -17.53 5.20 0.99
C VAL A 234 -16.16 4.77 1.49
N GLN A 235 -15.99 4.70 2.80
CA GLN A 235 -14.83 4.06 3.41
C GLN A 235 -15.12 2.56 3.54
N ALA A 236 -14.15 1.71 3.19
CA ALA A 236 -14.21 0.28 3.44
C ALA A 236 -12.94 -0.19 4.15
N THR A 237 -13.10 -1.15 5.04
CA THR A 237 -11.98 -1.85 5.67
C THR A 237 -11.83 -3.21 5.01
N PHE A 238 -10.59 -3.66 4.78
CA PHE A 238 -10.29 -4.99 4.23
C PHE A 238 -9.00 -5.55 4.84
N VAL A 239 -8.82 -6.85 4.69
CA VAL A 239 -7.61 -7.57 5.09
C VAL A 239 -6.57 -7.45 3.98
N VAL A 240 -5.46 -6.80 4.29
CA VAL A 240 -4.28 -6.77 3.44
C VAL A 240 -3.45 -8.01 3.75
N HIS A 241 -3.13 -8.78 2.71
CA HIS A 241 -2.19 -9.91 2.77
C HIS A 241 -0.82 -9.49 2.23
N GLU A 242 0.19 -10.32 2.43
CA GLU A 242 1.58 -10.05 2.05
C GLU A 242 1.78 -9.75 0.56
N ASP A 243 0.99 -10.37 -0.32
CA ASP A 243 1.13 -10.23 -1.77
C ASP A 243 0.53 -8.91 -2.29
N PHE A 244 -0.41 -8.31 -1.56
CA PHE A 244 -1.02 -7.02 -1.91
C PHE A 244 -0.01 -5.86 -1.91
N PHE A 245 1.04 -5.92 -1.11
CA PHE A 245 2.10 -4.90 -1.13
C PHE A 245 2.76 -4.77 -2.51
N MET A 246 2.81 -5.86 -3.27
CA MET A 246 3.39 -5.92 -4.62
C MET A 246 2.38 -5.65 -5.73
N TYR A 247 1.09 -5.38 -5.43
CA TYR A 247 0.06 -5.12 -6.44
C TYR A 247 0.47 -4.00 -7.41
N ALA A 248 0.36 -4.25 -8.72
CA ALA A 248 0.67 -3.29 -9.79
C ALA A 248 -0.57 -2.89 -10.60
N GLY A 249 -1.46 -3.83 -10.93
CA GLY A 249 -2.66 -3.55 -11.71
C GLY A 249 -3.54 -4.77 -11.96
N GLY A 250 -4.72 -4.57 -12.54
CA GLY A 250 -5.74 -5.61 -12.73
C GLY A 250 -6.60 -5.85 -11.50
N VAL A 251 -7.42 -6.91 -11.46
CA VAL A 251 -8.34 -7.18 -10.35
C VAL A 251 -7.67 -8.08 -9.32
N TYR A 252 -7.30 -7.51 -8.17
CA TYR A 252 -6.62 -8.22 -7.10
C TYR A 252 -7.47 -9.36 -6.52
N GLN A 253 -6.83 -10.51 -6.38
CA GLN A 253 -7.29 -11.70 -5.68
C GLN A 253 -6.08 -12.29 -4.94
N HIS A 254 -6.21 -12.45 -3.63
CA HIS A 254 -5.14 -12.99 -2.77
C HIS A 254 -4.75 -14.40 -3.22
N SER A 255 -3.45 -14.67 -3.23
CA SER A 255 -2.87 -15.93 -3.69
C SER A 255 -2.31 -16.77 -2.54
N ASP A 256 -2.38 -18.10 -2.66
CA ASP A 256 -1.81 -19.02 -1.65
C ASP A 256 -0.27 -19.16 -1.76
N LEU A 257 0.40 -18.32 -2.54
CA LEU A 257 1.82 -18.48 -2.88
C LEU A 257 2.73 -18.31 -1.66
N ALA A 258 2.44 -17.37 -0.76
CA ALA A 258 3.24 -17.21 0.45
C ALA A 258 2.99 -18.34 1.46
N ALA A 259 1.75 -18.83 1.55
CA ALA A 259 1.42 -19.98 2.39
C ALA A 259 2.21 -21.23 1.97
N GLN A 260 2.42 -21.44 0.66
CA GLN A 260 3.25 -22.52 0.12
C GLN A 260 4.75 -22.35 0.46
N LYS A 261 5.22 -21.12 0.69
CA LYS A 261 6.61 -20.83 1.07
C LYS A 261 6.88 -21.11 2.55
N GLY A 262 5.87 -20.89 3.38
CA GLY A 262 5.90 -21.22 4.81
C GLY A 262 5.29 -20.13 5.68
N ALA A 263 4.96 -20.48 6.93
CA ALA A 263 4.25 -19.60 7.85
C ALA A 263 4.96 -18.27 8.14
N SER A 264 6.29 -18.21 8.02
CA SER A 264 7.05 -16.96 8.20
C SER A 264 6.82 -15.94 7.10
N SER A 265 6.35 -16.37 5.92
CA SER A 265 6.11 -15.52 4.75
C SER A 265 4.67 -15.01 4.66
N VAL A 266 3.78 -15.50 5.52
CA VAL A 266 2.37 -15.12 5.58
C VAL A 266 2.19 -14.05 6.63
N ALA A 267 1.58 -12.94 6.26
CA ALA A 267 1.17 -11.94 7.23
C ALA A 267 -0.03 -11.15 6.72
N GLU A 268 -0.94 -10.81 7.62
CA GLU A 268 -2.14 -10.07 7.29
C GLU A 268 -2.47 -9.00 8.32
N GLY A 269 -3.26 -8.02 7.91
CA GLY A 269 -3.82 -7.02 8.82
C GLY A 269 -4.86 -6.15 8.15
N TYR A 270 -5.64 -5.43 8.97
CA TYR A 270 -6.71 -4.57 8.43
C TYR A 270 -6.18 -3.24 7.93
N HIS A 271 -6.67 -2.81 6.76
CA HIS A 271 -6.44 -1.49 6.18
C HIS A 271 -7.75 -0.82 5.78
N SER A 272 -7.78 0.51 5.85
CA SER A 272 -8.91 1.35 5.49
C SER A 272 -8.66 2.08 4.18
N VAL A 273 -9.57 1.93 3.23
CA VAL A 273 -9.49 2.50 1.89
C VAL A 273 -10.78 3.22 1.54
N ARG A 274 -10.74 4.01 0.47
CA ARG A 274 -11.92 4.70 -0.06
C ARG A 274 -12.39 4.01 -1.34
N VAL A 275 -13.58 3.43 -1.31
CA VAL A 275 -14.22 2.86 -2.50
C VAL A 275 -14.84 4.00 -3.31
N LEU A 276 -14.56 4.01 -4.61
CA LEU A 276 -14.93 5.08 -5.54
C LEU A 276 -15.96 4.65 -6.57
N GLY A 277 -16.06 3.34 -6.82
CA GLY A 277 -16.80 2.83 -7.96
C GLY A 277 -16.68 1.33 -8.13
N TRP A 278 -17.20 0.85 -9.24
CA TRP A 278 -17.15 -0.56 -9.63
C TRP A 278 -17.16 -0.71 -11.15
N GLY A 279 -16.80 -1.90 -11.59
CA GLY A 279 -16.91 -2.27 -13.00
C GLY A 279 -16.80 -3.77 -13.20
N VAL A 280 -16.53 -4.12 -14.45
CA VAL A 280 -16.22 -5.46 -14.92
C VAL A 280 -14.97 -5.38 -15.78
N ASP A 281 -13.95 -6.14 -15.42
CA ASP A 281 -12.71 -6.27 -16.18
C ASP A 281 -12.83 -7.46 -17.14
N HIS A 282 -12.48 -7.25 -18.41
CA HIS A 282 -12.54 -8.27 -19.47
C HIS A 282 -11.16 -8.67 -20.01
N SER A 283 -10.07 -8.12 -19.44
CA SER A 283 -8.70 -8.28 -19.97
C SER A 283 -8.23 -9.74 -19.97
N THR A 284 -8.70 -10.55 -19.04
CA THR A 284 -8.35 -11.98 -18.92
C THR A 284 -9.19 -12.92 -19.80
N GLY A 285 -10.11 -12.36 -20.60
CA GLY A 285 -11.07 -13.13 -21.40
C GLY A 285 -12.28 -13.66 -20.62
N ARG A 286 -12.28 -13.55 -19.28
CA ARG A 286 -13.45 -13.79 -18.43
C ARG A 286 -13.86 -12.47 -17.76
N PRO A 287 -15.17 -12.18 -17.64
CA PRO A 287 -15.63 -10.99 -16.93
C PRO A 287 -15.37 -11.13 -15.44
N ILE A 288 -14.61 -10.19 -14.85
CA ILE A 288 -14.30 -10.16 -13.42
C ILE A 288 -14.86 -8.86 -12.83
N LYS A 289 -15.86 -8.97 -11.97
CA LYS A 289 -16.43 -7.83 -11.24
C LYS A 289 -15.39 -7.28 -10.26
N TYR A 290 -15.23 -5.97 -10.22
CA TYR A 290 -14.33 -5.33 -9.27
C TYR A 290 -14.94 -4.13 -8.54
N TRP A 291 -14.41 -3.85 -7.34
CA TRP A 291 -14.48 -2.55 -6.68
C TRP A 291 -13.26 -1.73 -7.08
N LEU A 292 -13.46 -0.44 -7.37
CA LEU A 292 -12.39 0.52 -7.59
C LEU A 292 -12.13 1.28 -6.28
N CYS A 293 -10.90 1.21 -5.79
CA CYS A 293 -10.50 1.78 -4.51
C CYS A 293 -9.34 2.75 -4.67
N ALA A 294 -9.36 3.85 -3.90
CA ALA A 294 -8.21 4.71 -3.69
C ALA A 294 -7.45 4.26 -2.45
N ASN A 295 -6.15 4.03 -2.60
CA ASN A 295 -5.23 3.73 -1.50
C ASN A 295 -4.59 5.02 -0.96
N SER A 296 -3.79 4.88 0.10
CA SER A 296 -3.09 5.95 0.80
C SER A 296 -1.56 5.80 0.77
N TRP A 297 -1.03 4.96 -0.13
CA TRP A 297 0.41 4.64 -0.23
C TRP A 297 1.16 5.45 -1.29
N GLY A 298 0.56 6.53 -1.78
CA GLY A 298 1.13 7.38 -2.82
C GLY A 298 0.71 6.95 -4.23
N THR A 299 0.87 7.85 -5.20
CA THR A 299 0.46 7.64 -6.59
C THR A 299 1.36 6.66 -7.34
N GLN A 300 2.57 6.43 -6.85
CA GLN A 300 3.52 5.50 -7.45
C GLN A 300 3.13 4.04 -7.24
N TRP A 301 2.28 3.76 -6.25
CA TRP A 301 1.81 2.41 -5.95
C TRP A 301 0.54 2.06 -6.74
N GLY A 302 0.43 0.81 -7.19
CA GLY A 302 -0.73 0.30 -7.93
C GLY A 302 -0.96 1.02 -9.26
N GLU A 303 -2.24 1.24 -9.60
CA GLU A 303 -2.69 1.99 -10.78
C GLU A 303 -2.85 3.47 -10.38
N ASP A 304 -1.77 4.26 -10.37
CA ASP A 304 -1.77 5.68 -9.97
C ASP A 304 -2.28 5.96 -8.53
N GLY A 305 -1.97 5.06 -7.59
CA GLY A 305 -2.47 5.10 -6.20
C GLY A 305 -3.84 4.45 -6.01
N TYR A 306 -4.41 3.88 -7.07
CA TYR A 306 -5.65 3.14 -7.06
C TYR A 306 -5.40 1.63 -7.19
N PHE A 307 -6.42 0.86 -6.84
CA PHE A 307 -6.43 -0.58 -7.09
C PHE A 307 -7.85 -1.06 -7.36
N LYS A 308 -7.93 -2.22 -8.01
CA LYS A 308 -9.17 -2.97 -8.19
C LYS A 308 -9.09 -4.26 -7.37
N ILE A 309 -10.19 -4.63 -6.70
CA ILE A 309 -10.30 -5.86 -5.91
C ILE A 309 -11.60 -6.58 -6.27
N LEU A 310 -11.58 -7.92 -6.23
CA LEU A 310 -12.73 -8.77 -6.55
C LEU A 310 -13.99 -8.33 -5.77
N ARG A 311 -15.10 -8.20 -6.50
CA ARG A 311 -16.39 -7.74 -5.99
C ARG A 311 -17.45 -8.85 -6.05
N GLY A 312 -18.26 -8.93 -5.00
CA GLY A 312 -19.42 -9.83 -4.89
C GLY A 312 -19.14 -11.15 -4.16
N ASP A 313 -17.92 -11.34 -3.66
CA ASP A 313 -17.51 -12.51 -2.87
C ASP A 313 -16.96 -12.11 -1.49
N ASN A 314 -17.14 -10.84 -1.09
CA ASN A 314 -16.52 -10.26 0.10
C ASN A 314 -15.01 -10.55 0.21
N HIS A 315 -14.31 -10.50 -0.93
CA HIS A 315 -12.90 -10.87 -1.00
C HIS A 315 -12.06 -10.00 -0.07
N CYS A 316 -11.20 -10.63 0.74
CA CYS A 316 -10.45 -9.96 1.80
C CYS A 316 -11.32 -9.13 2.76
N GLU A 317 -12.58 -9.52 2.97
CA GLU A 317 -13.54 -8.83 3.82
C GLU A 317 -13.88 -7.38 3.42
N ILE A 318 -13.58 -6.95 2.19
CA ILE A 318 -13.78 -5.56 1.73
C ILE A 318 -15.25 -5.08 1.82
N GLU A 319 -16.22 -5.99 1.83
CA GLU A 319 -17.65 -5.69 1.90
C GLU A 319 -18.20 -5.80 3.35
N SER A 320 -17.40 -6.32 4.30
CA SER A 320 -17.82 -6.57 5.68
C SER A 320 -18.08 -5.30 6.50
N PHE A 321 -17.23 -4.28 6.31
CA PHE A 321 -17.29 -3.04 7.09
C PHE A 321 -17.14 -1.82 6.19
N VAL A 322 -18.28 -1.32 5.72
CA VAL A 322 -18.39 -0.15 4.85
C VAL A 322 -19.10 0.98 5.58
N VAL A 323 -18.50 2.17 5.57
CA VAL A 323 -19.01 3.35 6.27
C VAL A 323 -19.25 4.49 5.28
N GLY A 324 -20.46 5.06 5.35
CA GLY A 324 -20.85 6.27 4.62
C GLY A 324 -20.98 7.47 5.57
N ALA A 325 -20.68 8.67 5.05
CA ALA A 325 -20.94 9.93 5.73
C ALA A 325 -21.19 11.06 4.70
N TRP A 326 -22.03 12.05 5.04
CA TRP A 326 -22.41 13.12 4.11
C TRP A 326 -21.95 14.49 4.59
N GLY A 327 -21.47 15.34 3.69
CA GLY A 327 -21.25 16.76 3.99
C GLY A 327 -22.55 17.50 4.35
N LYS A 328 -22.58 18.23 5.46
CA LYS A 328 -23.66 19.15 5.82
C LYS A 328 -23.60 20.38 4.90
N GLY A 329 -24.62 20.54 4.05
CA GLY A 329 -24.72 21.63 3.07
C GLY A 329 -24.97 21.15 1.64
N SER A 330 -24.74 19.86 1.35
CA SER A 330 -24.97 19.24 0.04
C SER A 330 -26.45 18.98 -0.30
N LYS A 331 -27.39 19.29 0.60
CA LYS A 331 -28.81 19.02 0.39
C LYS A 331 -29.50 20.13 -0.39
N ARG A 332 -29.59 19.95 -1.72
CA ARG A 332 -30.83 20.31 -2.42
C ARG A 332 -31.89 19.32 -1.91
N ARG A 333 -32.90 19.82 -1.19
CA ARG A 333 -34.02 19.07 -0.55
C ARG A 333 -34.38 17.76 -1.29
N ARG A 334 -33.89 16.61 -0.82
CA ARG A 334 -34.52 15.31 -1.08
C ARG A 334 -34.90 14.69 0.27
N ARG A 335 -36.21 14.66 0.53
CA ARG A 335 -36.83 14.10 1.74
C ARG A 335 -36.56 12.60 1.78
N PHE A 336 -35.64 12.14 2.63
CA PHE A 336 -35.61 10.75 3.06
C PHE A 336 -36.78 10.53 4.04
N LYS A 337 -37.75 9.69 3.66
CA LYS A 337 -38.72 9.13 4.62
C LYS A 337 -38.03 7.98 5.36
N MET A 338 -37.32 8.28 6.45
CA MET A 338 -37.04 7.25 7.46
C MET A 338 -38.35 6.88 8.15
N ARG A 339 -38.91 5.69 7.88
CA ARG A 339 -39.97 5.12 8.72
C ARG A 339 -39.29 4.22 9.75
N LYS A 340 -39.31 4.63 11.02
CA LYS A 340 -39.05 3.73 12.15
C LYS A 340 -39.96 2.50 12.01
N LEU A 341 -39.39 1.30 11.99
CA LEU A 341 -40.16 0.07 12.18
C LEU A 341 -40.80 0.14 13.59
N ARG A 342 -42.12 0.29 13.65
CA ARG A 342 -42.88 0.07 14.88
C ARG A 342 -43.06 -1.44 15.04
N ARG A 343 -42.47 -2.00 16.11
CA ARG A 343 -42.71 -3.37 16.59
C ARG A 343 -44.23 -3.60 16.71
N PHE A 344 -44.79 -4.48 15.88
CA PHE A 344 -46.13 -5.00 16.09
C PHE A 344 -46.08 -6.06 17.21
N ARG A 345 -46.47 -5.67 18.43
CA ARG A 345 -46.93 -6.63 19.43
C ARG A 345 -48.40 -6.94 19.10
N LYS A 346 -48.65 -8.07 18.42
CA LYS A 346 -50.00 -8.66 18.40
C LYS A 346 -50.23 -9.33 19.75
N MET A 347 -51.12 -8.74 20.55
CA MET A 347 -51.81 -9.42 21.65
C MET A 347 -52.70 -10.51 21.04
N PHE A 348 -52.44 -11.76 21.39
CA PHE A 348 -53.44 -12.82 21.27
C PHE A 348 -54.44 -12.63 22.42
N LYS A 349 -55.73 -12.62 22.07
CA LYS A 349 -56.85 -12.86 22.99
C LYS A 349 -57.24 -14.32 22.88
#